data_AF-A0A5R2MUN7-F1
#
_entry.id   AF-A0A5R2MUN7-F1
#
_cell.length_a   1.000
_cell.length_b   1.000
_cell.length_c   1.000
_cell.angle_alpha   90.00
_cell.angle_beta   90.00
_cell.angle_gamma   90.00
#
_symmetry.space_group_name_H-M   'P 1'
#
loop_
_entity.id
_entity.type
_entity.pdbx_description
1 polymer ?
#
loop_
_entity_poly.entity_id
_entity_poly.type
_entity_poly.pdbx_seq_one_letter_code
_entity_poly.pdbx_strand_id
1 'polypeptide(L)'
;ERKSQRRACSRNKHIVAAREDALEIAGQISAVSDVRLFSDVLIARMQRGRGRVAPTRVPYPIDSARTLLADIDLLILVGASEPVAFFAYPGRPGRLVSDDCAV
;
A
#
# COMPACT_ATOMS: atom_id res chain seq x y z
N GLU A 1 -20.54 31.56 -12.41
CA GLU A 1 -19.80 31.53 -13.69
C GLU A 1 -18.29 31.42 -13.44
N ARG A 2 -17.57 30.80 -14.39
CA ARG A 2 -16.11 30.54 -14.50
C ARG A 2 -15.54 29.31 -13.78
N LYS A 3 -15.64 28.20 -14.52
CA LYS A 3 -14.71 27.05 -14.63
C LYS A 3 -13.27 27.33 -14.16
N SER A 4 -12.76 26.48 -13.28
CA SER A 4 -11.40 25.92 -13.45
C SER A 4 -11.39 24.48 -12.94
N GLN A 5 -11.78 23.59 -13.85
CA GLN A 5 -11.45 22.18 -13.80
C GLN A 5 -9.93 22.00 -13.61
N ARG A 6 -9.49 21.63 -12.42
CA ARG A 6 -8.30 20.78 -12.30
C ARG A 6 -8.77 19.33 -12.36
N ARG A 7 -9.14 18.93 -13.58
CA ARG A 7 -9.22 17.51 -13.95
C ARG A 7 -7.83 16.92 -13.75
N ALA A 8 -7.69 15.96 -12.84
CA ALA A 8 -6.70 14.91 -12.99
C ALA A 8 -7.46 13.64 -13.40
N CYS A 9 -7.71 13.51 -14.69
CA CYS A 9 -7.97 12.22 -15.30
C CYS A 9 -6.64 11.47 -15.30
N SER A 10 -6.43 10.54 -14.36
CA SER A 10 -5.45 9.47 -14.60
C SER A 10 -6.20 8.21 -14.95
N ARG A 11 -6.24 7.92 -16.25
CA ARG A 11 -6.65 6.64 -16.84
C ARG A 11 -5.57 5.55 -16.64
N ASN A 12 -4.69 5.72 -15.64
CA ASN A 12 -3.53 4.86 -15.41
C ASN A 12 -3.30 4.68 -13.90
N LYS A 13 -3.10 3.41 -13.49
CA LYS A 13 -2.53 2.97 -12.20
C LYS A 13 -1.08 3.51 -12.04
N HIS A 14 -0.90 4.82 -11.93
CA HIS A 14 0.42 5.40 -11.76
C HIS A 14 0.84 5.27 -10.29
N ILE A 15 1.96 4.57 -10.08
CA ILE A 15 2.63 4.29 -8.80
C ILE A 15 3.28 5.58 -8.25
N VAL A 16 2.49 6.64 -8.06
CA VAL A 16 2.98 7.95 -7.59
C VAL A 16 3.53 7.85 -6.17
N ALA A 17 2.94 6.97 -5.35
CA ALA A 17 3.37 6.73 -3.97
C ALA A 17 4.76 6.09 -3.83
N ALA A 18 5.32 5.50 -4.88
CA ALA A 18 6.66 4.89 -4.86
C ALA A 18 7.76 5.77 -5.49
N ARG A 19 7.44 7.06 -5.70
CA ARG A 19 8.42 8.08 -6.07
C ARG A 19 9.06 8.68 -4.83
N GLU A 20 10.24 9.27 -5.03
CA GLU A 20 11.10 9.85 -4.00
C GLU A 20 10.35 10.77 -3.04
N ASP A 21 9.69 11.81 -3.57
CA ASP A 21 9.02 12.81 -2.75
C ASP A 21 7.94 12.18 -1.85
N ALA A 22 7.16 11.22 -2.39
CA ALA A 22 6.10 10.55 -1.65
C ALA A 22 6.65 9.57 -0.61
N LEU A 23 7.71 8.83 -0.95
CA LEU A 23 8.38 7.91 -0.03
C LEU A 23 9.10 8.65 1.11
N GLU A 24 9.65 9.82 0.84
CA GLU A 24 10.28 10.67 1.85
C GLU A 24 9.24 11.16 2.87
N ILE A 25 8.11 11.69 2.40
CA ILE A 25 7.01 12.10 3.28
C ILE A 25 6.48 10.91 4.08
N ALA A 26 6.23 9.76 3.44
CA ALA A 26 5.79 8.55 4.12
C ALA A 26 6.80 8.10 5.19
N GLY A 27 8.10 8.19 4.87
CA GLY A 27 9.20 7.94 5.80
C GLY A 27 9.18 8.85 7.01
N GLN A 28 9.02 10.16 6.80
CA GLN A 28 8.91 11.14 7.88
C GLN A 28 7.74 10.81 8.80
N ILE A 29 6.58 10.45 8.25
CA ILE A 29 5.42 10.02 9.02
C ILE A 29 5.74 8.75 9.83
N SER A 30 6.36 7.76 9.22
CA SER A 30 6.77 6.52 9.90
C SER A 30 7.86 6.70 10.96
N ALA A 31 8.66 7.76 10.86
CA ALA A 31 9.71 8.06 11.82
C ALA A 31 9.17 8.72 13.09
N VAL A 32 8.06 9.44 12.99
CA VAL A 32 7.43 10.16 14.11
C VAL A 32 6.18 9.48 14.66
N SER A 33 5.65 8.50 13.94
CA SER A 33 4.44 7.75 14.29
C SER A 33 4.78 6.26 14.37
N ASP A 34 4.11 5.52 15.24
CA ASP A 34 4.25 4.06 15.34
C ASP A 34 3.46 3.36 14.20
N VAL A 35 3.87 3.61 12.95
CA VAL A 35 3.21 3.09 11.75
C VAL A 35 4.18 2.34 10.86
N ARG A 36 3.72 1.23 10.28
CA ARG A 36 4.50 0.43 9.34
C ARG A 36 4.13 0.79 7.90
N LEU A 37 5.15 0.97 7.05
CA LEU A 37 4.96 1.25 5.64
C LEU A 37 5.02 -0.04 4.83
N PHE A 38 3.96 -0.28 4.07
CA PHE A 38 3.87 -1.40 3.16
C PHE A 38 3.86 -0.97 1.70
N SER A 39 4.32 -1.85 0.82
CA SER A 39 4.15 -1.69 -0.62
C SER A 39 3.31 -2.83 -1.20
N ASP A 40 2.58 -2.51 -2.27
CA ASP A 40 1.78 -3.46 -3.01
C ASP A 40 2.63 -4.64 -3.52
N VAL A 41 2.01 -5.82 -3.55
CA VAL A 41 2.60 -7.05 -4.05
C VAL A 41 3.07 -6.86 -5.49
N LEU A 42 2.33 -6.13 -6.33
CA LEU A 42 2.60 -5.98 -7.77
C LEU A 42 3.16 -4.60 -8.18
N ILE A 43 3.96 -3.98 -7.31
CA ILE A 43 4.60 -2.70 -7.62
C ILE A 43 5.60 -2.82 -8.79
N ALA A 44 5.31 -2.17 -9.92
CA ALA A 44 6.16 -2.24 -11.12
C ALA A 44 7.48 -1.44 -10.98
N ARG A 45 7.49 -0.37 -10.17
CA ARG A 45 8.67 0.46 -9.95
C ARG A 45 8.66 1.01 -8.52
N MET A 46 9.78 0.88 -7.83
CA MET A 46 10.03 1.47 -6.52
C MET A 46 11.40 2.14 -6.54
N GLN A 47 11.47 3.42 -6.18
CA GLN A 47 12.77 4.07 -6.02
C GLN A 47 13.47 3.53 -4.78
N ARG A 48 14.75 3.17 -4.95
CA ARG A 48 15.60 2.57 -3.92
C ARG A 48 16.97 3.25 -3.94
N GLY A 49 17.68 3.21 -2.82
CA GLY A 49 19.01 3.78 -2.70
C GLY A 49 19.37 4.05 -1.24
N ARG A 50 20.64 4.36 -0.99
CA ARG A 50 21.12 4.72 0.35
C ARG A 50 20.38 5.97 0.85
N GLY A 51 19.92 5.95 2.10
CA GLY A 51 19.19 7.05 2.74
C GLY A 51 17.71 7.15 2.35
N ARG A 52 17.20 6.22 1.53
CA ARG A 52 15.78 6.22 1.13
C ARG A 52 14.98 5.25 1.97
N VAL A 53 13.72 5.61 2.18
CA VAL A 53 12.73 4.80 2.89
C VAL A 53 12.41 3.57 2.04
N ALA A 54 12.46 2.39 2.65
CA ALA A 54 12.19 1.13 2.00
C ALA A 54 10.96 0.47 2.65
N PRO A 55 9.76 0.64 2.08
CA PRO A 55 8.56 -0.03 2.58
C PRO A 55 8.69 -1.55 2.50
N THR A 56 8.10 -2.25 3.47
CA THR A 56 8.02 -3.71 3.44
C THR A 56 7.05 -4.15 2.34
N ARG A 57 7.49 -5.01 1.43
CA ARG A 57 6.60 -5.54 0.39
C ARG A 57 5.69 -6.61 0.98
N VAL A 58 4.39 -6.49 0.73
CA VAL A 58 3.44 -7.54 1.09
C VAL A 58 3.77 -8.82 0.31
N PRO A 59 3.96 -9.96 0.98
CA PRO A 59 4.23 -11.23 0.30
C PRO A 59 3.07 -11.65 -0.61
N TYR A 60 3.38 -12.36 -1.69
CA TYR A 60 2.34 -12.95 -2.55
C TYR A 60 1.63 -14.16 -1.90
N PRO A 61 2.33 -15.08 -1.18
CA PRO A 61 1.66 -16.19 -0.51
C PRO A 61 0.70 -15.72 0.57
N ILE A 62 -0.54 -16.24 0.53
CA ILE A 62 -1.62 -15.81 1.43
C ILE A 62 -1.27 -15.96 2.91
N ASP A 63 -0.62 -17.07 3.29
CA ASP A 63 -0.22 -17.32 4.68
C ASP A 63 0.74 -16.24 5.18
N SER A 64 1.78 -15.95 4.40
CA SER A 64 2.79 -14.95 4.76
C SER A 64 2.20 -13.54 4.78
N ALA A 65 1.31 -13.21 3.85
CA ALA A 65 0.63 -11.93 3.81
C ALA A 65 -0.29 -11.73 5.02
N ARG A 66 -1.07 -12.76 5.38
CA ARG A 66 -1.95 -12.72 6.55
C ARG A 66 -1.15 -12.62 7.85
N THR A 67 -0.05 -13.36 7.99
CA THR A 67 0.83 -13.24 9.17
C THR A 67 1.43 -11.83 9.29
N LEU A 68 1.82 -11.22 8.17
CA LEU A 68 2.39 -9.86 8.17
C LEU A 68 1.36 -8.78 8.56
N LEU A 69 0.09 -8.98 8.21
CA LEU A 69 -1.00 -8.02 8.41
C LEU A 69 -1.91 -8.37 9.59
N ALA A 70 -1.62 -9.43 10.35
CA ALA A 70 -2.50 -9.96 11.39
C ALA A 70 -2.70 -8.98 12.56
N ASP A 71 -1.72 -8.12 12.82
CA ASP A 71 -1.69 -7.14 13.90
C ASP A 71 -2.02 -5.71 13.43
N ILE A 72 -2.60 -5.57 12.23
CA ILE A 72 -3.04 -4.28 11.70
C ILE A 72 -4.55 -4.11 11.88
N ASP A 73 -4.93 -3.14 12.70
CA ASP A 73 -6.34 -2.75 12.92
C ASP A 73 -6.80 -1.60 12.00
N LEU A 74 -5.85 -0.82 11.48
CA LEU A 74 -6.10 0.28 10.55
C LEU A 74 -5.08 0.25 9.40
N LEU A 75 -5.55 0.07 8.17
CA LEU A 75 -4.74 0.05 6.96
C LEU A 75 -5.07 1.27 6.10
N ILE A 76 -4.16 2.25 6.06
CA ILE A 76 -4.34 3.46 5.25
C ILE A 76 -3.88 3.21 3.80
N LEU A 77 -4.77 3.34 2.83
CA LEU A 77 -4.46 3.17 1.41
C LEU A 77 -4.08 4.49 0.74
N VAL A 78 -2.81 4.61 0.32
CA VAL A 78 -2.31 5.79 -0.41
C VAL A 78 -2.05 5.42 -1.88
N GLY A 79 -3.01 5.75 -2.75
CA GLY A 79 -2.88 5.47 -4.19
C GLY A 79 -2.78 3.97 -4.53
N ALA A 80 -3.21 3.12 -3.61
CA ALA A 80 -3.24 1.66 -3.72
C ALA A 80 -4.67 1.14 -3.55
N SER A 81 -4.93 -0.08 -4.01
CA SER A 81 -6.17 -0.80 -3.72
C SER A 81 -5.98 -1.70 -2.50
N GLU A 82 -7.07 -2.05 -1.84
CA GLU A 82 -7.03 -3.01 -0.73
C GLU A 82 -6.36 -4.32 -1.20
N PRO A 83 -5.39 -4.85 -0.44
CA PRO A 83 -4.68 -6.05 -0.82
C PRO A 83 -5.60 -7.26 -0.68
N VAL A 84 -5.88 -7.91 -1.82
CA VAL A 84 -6.72 -9.11 -1.90
C VAL A 84 -5.86 -10.34 -2.19
N ALA A 85 -6.24 -11.47 -1.60
CA ALA A 85 -5.66 -12.76 -1.91
C ALA A 85 -6.06 -13.18 -3.33
N PHE A 86 -5.20 -13.95 -3.99
CA PHE A 86 -5.52 -14.54 -5.29
C PHE A 86 -6.71 -15.51 -5.13
N PHE A 87 -7.68 -15.44 -6.04
CA PHE A 87 -8.96 -16.14 -5.94
C PHE A 87 -8.89 -17.69 -6.05
N ALA A 88 -7.70 -18.26 -6.27
CA ALA A 88 -7.50 -19.69 -6.49
C ALA A 88 -7.24 -20.52 -5.22
N TYR A 89 -7.47 -19.97 -4.02
CA TYR A 89 -7.29 -20.70 -2.77
C TYR A 89 -8.63 -21.17 -2.18
N PRO A 90 -9.05 -22.44 -2.41
CA PRO A 90 -10.30 -22.95 -1.87
C PRO A 90 -10.29 -22.92 -0.33
N GLY A 91 -11.37 -22.42 0.26
CA GLY A 91 -11.53 -22.32 1.71
C GLY A 91 -10.73 -21.20 2.39
N ARG A 92 -10.01 -20.36 1.64
CA ARG A 92 -9.32 -19.19 2.21
C ARG A 92 -10.15 -17.91 2.02
N PRO A 93 -10.15 -17.00 3.02
CA PRO A 93 -10.75 -15.69 2.86
C PRO A 93 -10.00 -14.88 1.79
N GLY A 94 -10.74 -14.14 0.96
CA GLY A 94 -10.16 -13.25 -0.05
C GLY A 94 -9.48 -12.02 0.55
N ARG A 95 -9.89 -11.62 1.76
CA ARG A 95 -9.31 -10.49 2.49
C ARG A 95 -8.02 -10.91 3.22
N LEU A 96 -6.97 -10.09 3.13
CA LEU A 96 -5.67 -10.38 3.74
C LEU A 96 -5.53 -9.82 5.17
N VAL A 97 -6.21 -8.73 5.47
CA VAL A 97 -6.30 -8.15 6.81
C VAL A 97 -7.36 -8.85 7.66
N SER A 98 -7.35 -8.62 8.98
CA SER A 98 -8.41 -9.07 9.90
C SER A 98 -9.76 -8.48 9.50
N ASP A 99 -10.88 -9.17 9.74
CA ASP A 99 -12.22 -8.67 9.40
C ASP A 99 -12.57 -7.37 10.13
N ASP A 100 -12.05 -7.18 11.34
CA ASP A 100 -12.22 -5.97 12.15
C ASP A 100 -11.32 -4.80 11.71
N CYS A 101 -10.40 -5.04 10.77
CA CYS A 101 -9.48 -4.01 10.27
C CYS A 101 -10.22 -2.96 9.44
N ALA A 102 -10.06 -1.68 9.80
CA ALA A 102 -10.52 -0.54 9.03
C ALA A 102 -9.56 -0.24 7.86
N VAL A 103 -10.09 -0.04 6.66
CA VAL A 103 -9.33 0.25 5.43
C VAL A 103 -9.81 1.55 4.79
#